data_AF-A0A530Z935-F1
#
_entry.id   AF-A0A530Z935-F1
#
_cell.length_a   1.000
_cell.length_b   1.000
_cell.length_c   1.000
_cell.angle_alpha   90.00
_cell.angle_beta   90.00
_cell.angle_gamma   90.00
#
_symmetry.space_group_name_H-M   'P 1'
#
loop_
_entity.id
_entity.type
_entity.pdbx_description
1 polymer ?
#
loop_
_entity_poly.entity_id
_entity_poly.type
_entity_poly.pdbx_seq_one_letter_code
_entity_poly.pdbx_strand_id
1 'polypeptide(L)'
;MADTITLTDHDAIRSWAAGRAGFPAIVDISPEAGTQPMLRLVFGQHAYQDQDQPERPLNAGGYELVEWDEWFKLFEEQQLALVVAAEQPGRREEFHELVRRDGKN
;
A
#
# COMPACT_ATOMS: atom_id res chain seq x y z
N MET A 1 13.09 19.46 -5.62
CA MET A 1 11.72 18.93 -5.80
C MET A 1 11.89 17.44 -6.04
N ALA A 2 11.31 16.59 -5.18
CA ALA A 2 11.25 15.17 -5.49
C ALA A 2 10.22 15.02 -6.62
N ASP A 3 10.65 14.50 -7.76
CA ASP A 3 9.73 14.14 -8.84
C ASP A 3 8.89 12.96 -8.36
N THR A 4 7.60 12.93 -8.67
CA THR A 4 6.71 11.82 -8.29
C THR A 4 6.20 11.13 -9.54
N ILE A 5 6.18 9.79 -9.49
CA ILE A 5 5.72 8.93 -10.56
C ILE A 5 4.39 8.33 -10.12
N THR A 6 3.38 8.45 -10.98
CA THR A 6 2.09 7.80 -10.76
C THR A 6 2.08 6.45 -11.46
N LEU A 7 1.92 5.39 -10.67
CA LEU A 7 1.84 4.01 -11.12
C LEU A 7 0.39 3.54 -11.04
N THR A 8 -0.15 3.10 -12.17
CA THR A 8 -1.47 2.47 -12.28
C THR A 8 -1.39 1.02 -12.74
N ASP A 9 -0.24 0.60 -13.26
CA ASP A 9 -0.02 -0.76 -13.75
C ASP A 9 0.41 -1.69 -12.62
N HIS A 10 -0.20 -2.87 -12.55
CA HIS A 10 0.03 -3.82 -11.46
C HIS A 10 1.47 -4.34 -11.44
N ASP A 11 2.07 -4.57 -12.62
CA ASP A 11 3.44 -5.06 -12.71
C ASP A 11 4.43 -3.97 -12.29
N ALA A 12 4.19 -2.72 -12.71
CA ALA A 12 5.00 -1.58 -12.30
C ALA A 12 4.98 -1.37 -10.78
N ILE A 13 3.80 -1.49 -10.15
CA ILE A 13 3.64 -1.39 -8.69
C ILE A 13 4.38 -2.52 -7.98
N ARG A 14 4.23 -3.77 -8.45
CA ARG A 14 4.93 -4.94 -7.90
C ARG A 14 6.45 -4.77 -7.99
N SER A 15 6.95 -4.36 -9.15
CA SER A 15 8.39 -4.16 -9.40
C SER A 15 8.96 -3.08 -8.48
N TRP A 16 8.27 -1.95 -8.35
CA TRP A 16 8.67 -0.86 -7.47
C TRP A 16 8.71 -1.28 -5.99
N ALA A 17 7.70 -2.02 -5.54
CA ALA A 17 7.63 -2.54 -4.18
C ALA A 17 8.71 -3.61 -3.92
N ALA A 18 8.91 -4.54 -4.85
CA ALA A 18 9.91 -5.60 -4.74
C ALA A 18 11.34 -5.04 -4.59
N GLY A 19 11.67 -3.97 -5.32
CA GLY A 19 12.96 -3.27 -5.19
C GLY A 19 13.23 -2.70 -3.78
N ARG A 20 12.20 -2.59 -2.95
CA ARG A 20 12.21 -2.05 -1.59
C ARG A 20 11.84 -3.08 -0.52
N ALA A 21 11.71 -4.36 -0.90
CA ALA A 21 11.14 -5.40 -0.03
C ALA A 21 9.77 -4.99 0.55
N GLY A 22 8.93 -4.43 -0.32
CA GLY A 22 7.57 -4.00 -0.04
C GLY A 22 6.56 -5.12 -0.22
N PHE A 23 5.62 -5.21 0.71
CA PHE A 23 4.53 -6.19 0.73
C PHE A 23 3.18 -5.48 0.78
N PRO A 24 2.16 -6.01 0.09
CA PRO A 24 0.81 -5.47 0.12
C PRO A 24 0.14 -5.74 1.46
N ALA A 25 -0.46 -4.71 2.03
CA ALA A 25 -1.21 -4.78 3.26
C ALA A 25 -2.51 -3.98 3.15
N ILE A 26 -3.51 -4.36 3.93
CA ILE A 26 -4.77 -3.63 4.07
C ILE A 26 -4.87 -3.19 5.52
N VAL A 27 -5.11 -1.91 5.74
CA VAL A 27 -5.43 -1.41 7.08
C VAL A 27 -6.94 -1.35 7.20
N ASP A 28 -7.49 -2.14 8.12
CA ASP A 28 -8.86 -1.96 8.55
C ASP A 28 -8.90 -0.79 9.53
N ILE A 29 -9.27 0.38 9.03
CA ILE A 29 -9.49 1.58 9.84
C ILE A 29 -10.96 1.68 10.24
N SER A 30 -11.49 0.63 10.87
CA SER A 30 -12.81 0.68 11.51
C SER A 30 -12.69 1.05 12.99
N PRO A 31 -13.04 2.29 13.34
CA PRO A 31 -13.86 2.47 14.54
C PRO A 31 -15.16 3.25 14.30
N GLU A 32 -15.33 3.92 13.16
CA GLU A 32 -16.54 4.72 12.86
C GLU A 32 -16.99 4.55 11.40
N ALA A 33 -18.31 4.47 11.20
CA ALA A 33 -18.97 4.26 9.92
C ALA A 33 -18.67 5.41 8.95
N GLY A 34 -17.72 5.22 8.04
CA GLY A 34 -17.43 6.21 6.98
C GLY A 34 -16.02 6.17 6.41
N THR A 35 -15.07 5.48 7.05
CA THR A 35 -13.69 5.43 6.56
C THR A 35 -13.49 4.20 5.66
N GLN A 36 -13.09 4.43 4.40
CA GLN A 36 -12.85 3.36 3.43
C GLN A 36 -11.59 2.56 3.81
N PRO A 37 -11.54 1.25 3.55
CA PRO A 37 -10.35 0.44 3.80
C PRO A 37 -9.15 1.03 3.06
N MET A 38 -8.07 1.32 3.79
CA MET A 38 -6.90 1.98 3.22
C MET A 38 -5.87 0.93 2.83
N LEU A 39 -5.69 0.74 1.52
CA LEU A 39 -4.60 -0.05 0.98
C LEU A 39 -3.27 0.57 1.42
N ARG A 40 -2.28 -0.28 1.73
CA ARG A 40 -0.95 0.17 2.13
C ARG A 40 0.13 -0.77 1.59
N LEU A 41 1.34 -0.26 1.47
CA LEU A 41 2.54 -1.06 1.25
C LEU A 41 3.41 -0.97 2.50
N VAL A 42 3.84 -2.12 3.01
CA VAL A 42 4.75 -2.19 4.16
C VAL A 42 6.12 -2.68 3.70
N PHE A 43 7.19 -2.09 4.21
CA PHE A 43 8.56 -2.41 3.78
C PHE A 43 9.36 -3.05 4.92
N GLY A 44 10.25 -3.99 4.57
CA GLY A 44 11.26 -4.54 5.48
C GLY A 44 10.73 -5.54 6.54
N GLN A 45 11.44 -5.67 7.66
CA GLN A 45 11.16 -6.68 8.71
C GLN A 45 9.79 -6.53 9.39
N HIS A 46 9.13 -5.37 9.26
CA HIS A 46 7.76 -5.18 9.76
C HIS A 46 6.75 -6.09 9.06
N ALA A 47 7.02 -6.51 7.82
CA ALA A 47 6.18 -7.48 7.11
C ALA A 47 6.28 -8.91 7.69
N TYR A 48 7.26 -9.22 8.53
CA TYR A 48 7.43 -10.56 9.11
C TYR A 48 7.05 -10.63 10.61
N GLN A 49 6.71 -9.50 11.24
CA GLN A 49 6.44 -9.46 12.68
C GLN A 49 5.01 -9.83 13.08
N ASP A 50 4.09 -10.10 12.14
CA ASP A 50 2.66 -10.24 12.42
C ASP A 50 2.05 -11.60 12.01
N GLN A 51 2.85 -12.67 11.89
CA GLN A 51 2.29 -14.02 11.64
C GLN A 51 2.25 -14.93 12.88
N ASP A 52 2.83 -14.53 14.02
CA ASP A 52 3.03 -15.40 15.20
C ASP A 52 2.45 -14.84 16.53
N GLN A 53 1.50 -13.89 16.50
CA GLN A 53 0.80 -13.44 17.71
C GLN A 53 -0.73 -13.57 17.57
N PRO A 54 -1.35 -14.63 18.14
CA PRO A 54 -2.80 -14.86 18.05
C PRO A 54 -3.66 -13.91 18.92
N GLU A 55 -3.10 -12.86 19.53
CA GLU A 55 -3.81 -12.08 20.57
C GLU A 55 -3.47 -10.58 20.56
N ARG A 56 -3.50 -9.89 19.41
CA ARG A 56 -3.61 -8.42 19.42
C ARG A 56 -5.07 -7.98 19.46
N PRO A 57 -5.44 -7.04 20.35
CA PRO A 57 -6.79 -6.49 20.37
C PRO A 57 -7.10 -5.79 19.05
N LEU A 58 -8.31 -6.03 18.51
CA LEU A 58 -8.81 -5.50 17.22
C LEU A 58 -8.73 -3.97 17.06
N ASN A 59 -8.44 -3.21 18.13
CA ASN A 59 -8.45 -1.75 18.13
C ASN A 59 -7.05 -1.09 18.15
N ALA A 60 -5.98 -1.81 17.82
CA ALA A 60 -4.61 -1.25 17.80
C ALA A 60 -4.17 -0.65 16.44
N GLY A 61 -5.06 -0.49 15.46
CA GLY A 61 -4.69 0.02 14.14
C GLY A 61 -3.77 -0.96 13.38
N GLY A 62 -4.16 -2.23 13.35
CA GLY A 62 -3.43 -3.29 12.66
C GLY A 62 -3.53 -3.18 11.14
N TYR A 63 -2.48 -3.57 10.44
CA TYR A 63 -2.50 -3.83 9.01
C TYR A 63 -2.43 -5.33 8.81
N GLU A 64 -3.28 -5.87 7.94
CA GLU A 64 -3.26 -7.27 7.55
C GLU A 64 -2.46 -7.41 6.26
N LEU A 65 -1.48 -8.31 6.25
CA LEU A 65 -0.75 -8.64 5.03
C LEU A 65 -1.64 -9.50 4.16
N VAL A 66 -1.83 -9.06 2.92
CA VAL A 66 -2.67 -9.76 1.96
C VAL A 66 -1.85 -10.22 0.77
N GLU A 67 -2.46 -11.01 -0.10
CA GLU A 67 -1.85 -11.31 -1.38
C GLU A 67 -1.97 -10.11 -2.33
N TRP A 68 -1.04 -10.01 -3.28
CA TRP A 68 -1.08 -8.97 -4.30
C TRP A 68 -2.37 -8.98 -5.11
N ASP A 69 -2.95 -10.16 -5.37
CA ASP A 69 -4.19 -10.29 -6.13
C ASP A 69 -5.36 -9.57 -5.44
N GLU A 70 -5.57 -9.85 -4.15
CA GLU A 70 -6.60 -9.20 -3.34
C GLU A 70 -6.36 -7.69 -3.19
N TRP A 71 -5.10 -7.28 -3.02
CA TRP A 71 -4.74 -5.86 -2.97
C TRP A 71 -5.08 -5.15 -4.29
N PHE A 72 -4.75 -5.75 -5.44
CA PHE A 72 -5.04 -5.14 -6.74
C PHE A 72 -6.52 -5.11 -7.08
N LYS A 73 -7.27 -6.11 -6.62
CA LYS A 73 -8.72 -6.13 -6.76
C LYS A 73 -9.35 -4.89 -6.11
N LEU A 74 -8.97 -4.57 -4.88
CA LEU A 74 -9.43 -3.34 -4.20
C LEU A 74 -8.88 -2.07 -4.85
N PHE A 75 -7.64 -2.11 -5.32
CA PHE A 75 -7.02 -0.98 -6.01
C PHE A 75 -7.79 -0.59 -7.28
N GLU A 76 -8.19 -1.59 -8.08
CA GLU A 76 -9.00 -1.37 -9.28
C GLU A 76 -10.44 -1.00 -8.95
N GLU A 77 -11.06 -1.67 -7.97
CA GLU A 77 -12.43 -1.40 -7.54
C GLU A 77 -12.60 0.04 -7.05
N GLN A 78 -11.62 0.54 -6.29
CA GLN A 78 -11.61 1.90 -5.79
C GLN A 78 -11.05 2.92 -6.80
N GLN A 79 -10.64 2.46 -7.99
CA GLN A 79 -9.98 3.26 -9.02
C GLN A 79 -8.86 4.11 -8.42
N LEU A 80 -7.89 3.45 -7.80
CA LEU A 80 -6.74 4.10 -7.18
C LEU A 80 -5.56 4.18 -8.16
N ALA A 81 -4.61 5.05 -7.81
CA ALA A 81 -3.33 5.21 -8.44
C ALA A 81 -2.27 5.35 -7.35
N LEU A 82 -1.14 4.65 -7.50
CA LEU A 82 -0.05 4.70 -6.54
C LEU A 82 0.94 5.79 -6.96
N VAL A 83 0.99 6.89 -6.22
CA VAL A 83 1.98 7.95 -6.41
C VAL A 83 3.19 7.64 -5.56
N VAL A 84 4.34 7.46 -6.20
CA VAL A 84 5.61 7.17 -5.53
C VAL A 84 6.63 8.25 -5.86
N ALA A 85 7.62 8.43 -5.00
CA ALA A 85 8.76 9.27 -5.37
C ALA A 85 9.58 8.60 -6.49
N ALA A 86 10.03 9.42 -7.45
CA ALA A 86 10.91 8.97 -8.53
C ALA A 86 12.20 8.39 -7.95
N GLU A 87 12.65 7.28 -8.52
CA GLU A 87 13.85 6.60 -8.06
C GLU A 87 15.08 7.47 -8.35
N GLN A 88 15.74 7.93 -7.30
CA GLN A 88 16.95 8.74 -7.42
C GLN A 88 18.19 7.91 -7.04
N PRO A 89 19.24 7.88 -7.87
CA PRO A 89 20.46 7.17 -7.54
C PRO A 89 21.08 7.73 -6.26
N GLY A 90 21.20 6.87 -5.24
CA GLY A 90 21.72 7.24 -3.90
C GLY A 90 20.65 7.69 -2.89
N ARG A 91 19.37 7.79 -3.28
CA ARG A 91 18.26 8.11 -2.36
C ARG A 91 17.09 7.17 -2.60
N ARG A 92 16.91 6.21 -1.69
CA ARG A 92 15.69 5.38 -1.66
C ARG A 92 14.62 6.12 -0.88
N GLU A 93 13.68 6.71 -1.60
CA GLU A 93 12.48 7.29 -1.00
C GLU A 93 11.43 6.17 -0.83
N GLU A 94 10.92 6.05 0.39
CA GLU A 94 9.84 5.11 0.77
C GLU A 94 8.45 5.77 0.69
N PHE A 95 8.42 7.03 0.24
CA PHE A 95 7.20 7.78 0.06
C PHE A 95 6.32 7.12 -1.00
N HIS A 96 5.12 6.75 -0.57
CA HIS A 96 4.04 6.27 -1.42
C HIS A 96 2.72 6.83 -0.90
N GLU A 97 1.85 7.18 -1.82
CA GLU A 97 0.51 7.66 -1.55
C GLU A 97 -0.46 7.01 -2.53
N LEU A 98 -1.62 6.61 -2.04
CA LEU A 98 -2.70 6.09 -2.87
C LEU A 98 -3.73 7.19 -3.07
N VAL A 99 -3.88 7.64 -4.31
CA VAL A 99 -4.84 8.67 -4.67
C VAL A 99 -5.89 8.06 -5.59
N ARG A 100 -7.14 8.54 -5.51
CA ARG A 100 -8.13 8.17 -6.53
C ARG A 100 -7.70 8.74 -7.87
N ARG A 101 -7.63 7.90 -8.91
CA ARG A 101 -7.56 8.42 -10.28
C ARG A 101 -8.92 9.06 -10.56
N ASP A 102 -8.91 10.36 -10.87
CA ASP A 102 -10.08 11.05 -11.40
C ASP A 102 -10.44 10.37 -12.72
N GLY A 103 -11.36 9.41 -12.66
CA GLY A 103 -12.02 8.90 -13.83
C GLY A 103 -12.86 10.06 -14.36
N LYS A 104 -12.25 10.92 -15.19
CA LYS A 104 -12.98 11.93 -15.95
C LYS A 104 -14.10 11.20 -16.69
N ASN A 105 -15.31 11.35 -16.17
CA ASN A 105 -16.56 11.02 -16.84
C ASN A 105 -16.79 12.01 -17.98
#